data_AF-Q9U5X4-F1
#
_entry.id   AF-Q9U5X4-F1
#
_cell.length_a   1.000
_cell.length_b   1.000
_cell.length_c   1.000
_cell.angle_alpha   90.00
_cell.angle_beta   90.00
_cell.angle_gamma   90.00
#
_symmetry.space_group_name_H-M   'P 1'
#
loop_
_entity.id
_entity.type
_entity.pdbx_description
1 polymer ?
#
loop_
_entity_poly.entity_id
_entity_poly.type
_entity_poly.pdbx_seq_one_letter_code
_entity_poly.pdbx_strand_id
1 'polypeptide(L)'
;TYVDVVFNHMAADGGTYGTAGSTASPSSKSYPAVPYSSLDFNPTCAITNYNDANEVRNCELVGLRDLNQGNSYVQEKVSDFLNHLIDLGVAGFRVDAAKHMWPADLGVIYGRLKNLNTD
;
A
#
# COMPACT_ATOMS: atom_id res chain seq x y z
N THR A 1 -12.44 -7.33 -15.68
CA THR A 1 -11.35 -8.01 -14.93
C THR A 1 -11.20 -7.39 -13.56
N TYR A 2 -10.75 -8.15 -12.56
CA TYR A 2 -10.39 -7.65 -11.24
C TYR A 2 -8.87 -7.73 -11.05
N VAL A 3 -8.27 -6.73 -10.44
CA VAL A 3 -6.81 -6.69 -10.17
C VAL A 3 -6.56 -6.96 -8.69
N ASP A 4 -5.54 -7.76 -8.39
CA ASP A 4 -5.01 -7.91 -7.04
C ASP A 4 -4.10 -6.71 -6.73
N VAL A 5 -4.48 -5.90 -5.76
CA VAL A 5 -3.77 -4.67 -5.41
C VAL A 5 -3.13 -4.81 -4.03
N VAL A 6 -1.82 -4.60 -4.01
CA VAL A 6 -1.00 -4.68 -2.80
C VAL A 6 -0.56 -3.26 -2.45
N PHE A 7 -1.23 -2.67 -1.47
CA PHE A 7 -0.90 -1.31 -0.98
C PHE A 7 -0.88 -1.20 0.55
N ASN A 8 -0.92 -2.33 1.26
CA ASN A 8 -0.60 -2.37 2.68
C ASN A 8 0.88 -2.06 2.92
N HIS A 9 1.76 -2.66 2.12
CA HIS A 9 3.20 -2.67 2.37
C HIS A 9 4.00 -2.54 1.08
N MET A 10 5.29 -2.27 1.26
CA MET A 10 6.32 -2.42 0.23
C MET A 10 7.20 -3.65 0.53
N ALA A 11 8.29 -3.83 -0.21
CA ALA A 11 9.16 -5.00 -0.08
C ALA A 11 9.77 -5.17 1.32
N ALA A 12 10.07 -6.40 1.71
CA ALA A 12 10.98 -6.70 2.81
C ALA A 12 12.43 -6.71 2.30
N ASP A 13 13.39 -6.87 3.21
CA ASP A 13 14.78 -7.11 2.83
C ASP A 13 14.91 -8.43 2.04
N GLY A 14 15.75 -8.45 0.99
CA GLY A 14 15.92 -9.63 0.14
C GLY A 14 16.08 -9.35 -1.36
N GLY A 15 15.86 -8.11 -1.80
CA GLY A 15 16.09 -7.67 -3.18
C GLY A 15 16.14 -6.15 -3.31
N THR A 16 16.89 -5.67 -4.30
CA THR A 16 17.11 -4.23 -4.53
C THR A 16 16.51 -3.71 -5.83
N TYR A 17 15.90 -4.59 -6.64
CA TYR A 17 15.32 -4.24 -7.94
C TYR A 17 13.94 -4.88 -8.13
N GLY A 18 12.99 -4.10 -8.64
CA GLY A 18 11.69 -4.58 -9.11
C GLY A 18 11.74 -5.11 -10.54
N THR A 19 10.66 -5.77 -10.95
CA THR A 19 10.52 -6.37 -12.30
C THR A 19 10.58 -5.35 -13.44
N ALA A 20 10.23 -4.09 -13.17
CA ALA A 20 10.33 -2.97 -14.11
C ALA A 20 11.63 -2.14 -13.95
N GLY A 21 12.64 -2.67 -13.25
CA GLY A 21 13.96 -2.02 -13.11
C GLY A 21 14.05 -0.94 -12.03
N SER A 22 12.95 -0.60 -11.36
CA SER A 22 12.95 0.32 -10.20
C SER A 22 13.79 -0.22 -9.05
N THR A 23 14.48 0.65 -8.33
CA THR A 23 15.25 0.27 -7.15
C THR A 23 14.42 0.27 -5.87
N ALA A 24 14.86 -0.51 -4.89
CA ALA A 24 14.33 -0.50 -3.54
C ALA A 24 15.48 -0.62 -2.53
N SER A 25 15.40 0.14 -1.45
CA SER A 25 16.22 -0.03 -0.24
C SER A 25 15.29 -0.22 0.95
N PRO A 26 14.78 -1.44 1.19
CA PRO A 26 13.78 -1.70 2.21
C PRO A 26 14.24 -1.36 3.63
N SER A 27 15.50 -1.62 3.96
CA SER A 27 16.11 -1.29 5.26
C SER A 27 16.07 0.20 5.60
N SER A 28 16.14 1.08 4.60
CA SER A 28 16.00 2.54 4.76
C SER A 28 14.62 3.06 4.36
N LYS A 29 13.66 2.16 4.07
CA LYS A 29 12.31 2.49 3.60
C LYS A 29 12.31 3.44 2.38
N SER A 30 13.26 3.24 1.46
CA SER A 30 13.38 4.05 0.25
C SER A 30 12.91 3.28 -0.98
N TYR A 31 11.91 3.84 -1.67
CA TYR A 31 11.34 3.30 -2.92
C TYR A 31 11.23 4.42 -3.95
N PRO A 32 12.36 4.79 -4.60
CA PRO A 32 12.46 6.05 -5.36
C PRO A 32 11.56 6.16 -6.59
N ALA A 33 11.05 5.06 -7.12
CA ALA A 33 10.15 5.11 -8.28
C ALA A 33 8.76 5.66 -7.95
N VAL A 34 8.33 5.65 -6.68
CA VAL A 34 6.98 6.12 -6.29
C VAL A 34 6.89 7.62 -6.01
N PRO A 35 7.84 8.35 -5.37
CA PRO A 35 8.97 8.04 -4.49
C PRO A 35 8.60 7.97 -2.99
N TYR A 36 8.58 6.78 -2.37
CA TYR A 36 8.40 6.67 -0.92
C TYR A 36 9.72 6.75 -0.14
N SER A 37 9.63 7.32 1.04
CA SER A 37 10.68 7.50 2.04
C SER A 37 10.22 6.98 3.40
N SER A 38 11.10 6.95 4.39
CA SER A 38 10.76 6.53 5.75
C SER A 38 9.60 7.31 6.40
N LEU A 39 9.27 8.50 5.90
CA LEU A 39 8.14 9.33 6.37
C LEU A 39 6.77 8.77 5.95
N ASP A 40 6.76 7.86 4.99
CA ASP A 40 5.54 7.32 4.36
C ASP A 40 5.12 5.97 4.96
N PHE A 41 5.86 5.49 5.96
CA PHE A 41 5.64 4.19 6.61
C PHE A 41 5.32 4.36 8.09
N ASN A 42 4.61 3.39 8.64
CA ASN A 42 4.46 3.28 10.09
C ASN A 42 5.82 3.00 10.76
N PRO A 43 5.99 3.35 12.05
CA PRO A 43 7.17 2.97 12.82
C PRO A 43 7.44 1.47 12.74
N THR A 44 8.71 1.09 12.67
CA THR A 44 9.07 -0.34 12.55
C THR A 44 8.75 -1.10 13.84
N CYS A 45 7.87 -2.09 13.70
CA CYS A 45 7.53 -3.10 14.69
C CYS A 45 7.05 -4.36 13.94
N ALA A 46 7.02 -5.51 14.61
CA ALA A 46 6.53 -6.76 14.02
C ALA A 46 5.16 -7.11 14.60
N ILE A 47 4.31 -7.76 13.79
CA ILE A 47 3.04 -8.32 14.29
C ILE A 47 3.31 -9.62 15.04
N THR A 48 2.98 -9.62 16.32
CA THR A 48 3.15 -10.72 17.28
C THR A 48 1.87 -11.04 18.04
N ASN A 49 0.95 -10.07 18.23
CA ASN A 49 -0.34 -10.31 18.86
C ASN A 49 -1.53 -9.88 17.97
N TYR A 50 -2.21 -10.87 17.38
CA TYR A 50 -3.40 -10.64 16.55
C TYR A 50 -4.64 -10.17 17.30
N ASN A 51 -4.61 -10.13 18.64
CA ASN A 51 -5.69 -9.54 19.45
C ASN A 51 -5.50 -8.04 19.68
N ASP A 52 -4.35 -7.45 19.31
CA ASP A 52 -4.15 -6.01 19.30
C ASP A 52 -4.36 -5.44 17.89
N ALA A 53 -5.46 -4.70 17.72
CA ALA A 53 -5.79 -4.10 16.43
C ALA A 53 -4.77 -3.03 15.98
N ASN A 54 -4.10 -2.35 16.91
CA ASN A 54 -3.08 -1.36 16.56
C ASN A 54 -1.85 -2.04 16.01
N GLU A 55 -1.40 -3.12 16.66
CA GLU A 55 -0.26 -3.90 16.18
C GLU A 55 -0.57 -4.52 14.82
N VAL A 56 -1.75 -5.14 14.66
CA VAL A 56 -2.14 -5.76 13.38
C VAL A 56 -2.16 -4.76 12.22
N ARG A 57 -2.45 -3.47 12.46
CA ARG A 57 -2.65 -2.46 11.43
C ARG A 57 -1.52 -1.44 11.25
N ASN A 58 -0.57 -1.39 12.18
CA ASN A 58 0.53 -0.42 12.14
C ASN A 58 1.93 -1.08 12.19
N CYS A 59 2.00 -2.41 12.33
CA CYS A 59 3.26 -3.14 12.35
C CYS A 59 3.48 -3.96 11.08
N GLU A 60 4.75 -4.24 10.80
CA GLU A 60 5.23 -4.93 9.62
C GLU A 60 4.76 -6.39 9.61
N LEU A 61 3.92 -6.74 8.63
CA LEU A 61 3.54 -8.11 8.36
C LEU A 61 4.76 -8.87 7.82
N VAL A 62 5.32 -9.78 8.61
CA VAL A 62 6.50 -10.60 8.26
C VAL A 62 7.70 -9.80 7.69
N GLY A 63 7.91 -8.58 8.21
CA GLY A 63 9.03 -7.71 7.83
C GLY A 63 8.80 -6.88 6.56
N LEU A 64 7.61 -6.95 5.96
CA LEU A 64 7.21 -6.09 4.85
C LEU A 64 7.00 -4.66 5.36
N ARG A 65 7.63 -3.67 4.72
CA ARG A 65 7.60 -2.28 5.20
C ARG A 65 6.19 -1.71 5.07
N ASP A 66 5.57 -1.47 6.22
CA ASP A 66 4.16 -1.13 6.36
C ASP A 66 3.88 0.35 6.06
N LEU A 67 3.11 0.62 5.00
CA LEU A 67 2.78 1.99 4.57
C LEU A 67 1.83 2.63 5.58
N ASN A 68 1.98 3.92 5.83
CA ASN A 68 1.05 4.68 6.66
C ASN A 68 -0.07 5.27 5.79
N GLN A 69 -1.20 4.56 5.66
CA GLN A 69 -2.34 5.04 4.86
C GLN A 69 -3.10 6.20 5.54
N GLY A 70 -2.75 6.59 6.77
CA GLY A 70 -3.22 7.83 7.40
C GLY A 70 -2.49 9.08 6.88
N ASN A 71 -1.34 8.91 6.21
CA ASN A 71 -0.61 10.00 5.57
C ASN A 71 -1.29 10.38 4.24
N SER A 72 -1.64 11.66 4.07
CA SER A 72 -2.34 12.14 2.86
C SER A 72 -1.56 11.90 1.58
N TYR A 73 -0.23 11.93 1.62
CA TYR A 73 0.63 11.64 0.47
C TYR A 73 0.51 10.18 0.04
N VAL A 74 0.52 9.24 1.00
CA VAL A 74 0.33 7.81 0.73
C VAL A 74 -1.07 7.57 0.15
N GLN A 75 -2.10 8.21 0.73
CA GLN A 75 -3.46 8.10 0.21
C GLN A 75 -3.57 8.58 -1.25
N GLU A 76 -2.91 9.70 -1.59
CA GLU A 76 -2.86 10.23 -2.96
C GLU A 76 -2.20 9.23 -3.91
N LYS A 77 -1.00 8.75 -3.58
CA LYS A 77 -0.26 7.78 -4.40
C LYS A 77 -1.02 6.48 -4.64
N VAL A 78 -1.67 5.95 -3.61
CA VAL A 78 -2.51 4.74 -3.75
C VAL A 78 -3.74 5.03 -4.60
N SER A 79 -4.42 6.16 -4.38
CA SER A 79 -5.60 6.52 -5.17
C SER A 79 -5.27 6.73 -6.64
N ASP A 80 -4.13 7.37 -6.95
CA ASP A 80 -3.64 7.57 -8.32
C ASP A 80 -3.36 6.23 -9.01
N PHE A 81 -2.70 5.31 -8.32
CA PHE A 81 -2.45 3.96 -8.82
C PHE A 81 -3.76 3.22 -9.14
N LEU A 82 -4.73 3.23 -8.22
CA LEU A 82 -6.02 2.57 -8.41
C LEU A 82 -6.83 3.23 -9.54
N ASN A 83 -6.84 4.56 -9.60
CA ASN A 83 -7.50 5.31 -10.67
C ASN A 83 -6.87 5.06 -12.04
N HIS A 84 -5.54 4.92 -12.10
CA HIS A 84 -4.87 4.55 -13.33
C HIS A 84 -5.31 3.16 -13.81
N LEU A 85 -5.47 2.19 -12.91
CA LEU A 85 -6.02 0.87 -13.26
C LEU A 85 -7.47 0.96 -13.74
N ILE A 86 -8.30 1.82 -13.15
CA ILE A 86 -9.68 2.09 -13.63
C ILE A 86 -9.65 2.66 -15.05
N ASP A 87 -8.76 3.63 -15.33
CA ASP A 87 -8.61 4.20 -16.67
C ASP A 87 -8.17 3.13 -17.69
N LEU A 88 -7.45 2.09 -17.25
CA LEU A 88 -7.10 0.91 -18.07
C LEU A 88 -8.24 -0.11 -18.24
N GLY A 89 -9.42 0.12 -17.65
CA GLY A 89 -10.62 -0.69 -17.86
C GLY A 89 -10.82 -1.85 -16.87
N VAL A 90 -10.20 -1.81 -15.69
CA VAL A 90 -10.50 -2.80 -14.65
C VAL A 90 -11.89 -2.56 -14.06
N ALA A 91 -12.58 -3.64 -13.66
CA ALA A 91 -13.92 -3.58 -13.09
C ALA A 91 -13.92 -3.53 -11.54
N GLY A 92 -12.74 -3.67 -10.93
CA GLY A 92 -12.58 -3.58 -9.49
C GLY A 92 -11.30 -4.23 -8.99
N PHE A 93 -11.22 -4.38 -7.66
CA PHE A 93 -9.99 -4.76 -6.97
C PHE A 93 -10.24 -5.86 -5.94
N ARG A 94 -9.32 -6.84 -5.88
CA ARG A 94 -9.11 -7.66 -4.69
C ARG A 94 -8.02 -6.97 -3.87
N VAL A 95 -8.38 -6.49 -2.69
CA VAL A 95 -7.47 -5.72 -1.84
C VAL A 95 -6.70 -6.67 -0.95
N ASP A 96 -5.39 -6.77 -1.18
CA ASP A 96 -4.52 -7.61 -0.37
C ASP A 96 -4.41 -7.07 1.05
N ALA A 97 -4.27 -8.01 2.01
CA ALA A 97 -4.01 -7.72 3.41
C ALA A 97 -4.96 -6.66 4.05
N ALA A 98 -6.21 -6.52 3.58
CA ALA A 98 -7.13 -5.47 4.05
C ALA A 98 -7.32 -5.41 5.59
N LYS A 99 -7.19 -6.53 6.30
CA LYS A 99 -7.22 -6.61 7.78
C LYS A 99 -6.12 -5.77 8.44
N HIS A 100 -4.98 -5.62 7.77
CA HIS A 100 -3.78 -4.93 8.22
C HIS A 100 -3.78 -3.43 7.90
N MET A 101 -4.90 -2.87 7.43
CA MET A 101 -5.09 -1.44 7.23
C MET A 101 -6.29 -0.95 8.05
N TRP A 102 -6.31 0.34 8.39
CA TRP A 102 -7.45 0.94 9.07
C TRP A 102 -8.64 1.12 8.12
N PRO A 103 -9.86 0.69 8.50
CA PRO A 103 -11.04 0.89 7.65
C PRO A 103 -11.33 2.36 7.31
N ALA A 104 -10.96 3.29 8.19
CA ALA A 104 -11.13 4.72 7.95
C ALA A 104 -10.25 5.20 6.78
N ASP A 105 -8.97 4.81 6.75
CA ASP A 105 -8.03 5.18 5.69
C ASP A 105 -8.42 4.54 4.36
N LEU A 106 -8.87 3.27 4.39
CA LEU A 106 -9.46 2.61 3.21
C LEU A 106 -10.69 3.37 2.70
N GLY A 107 -11.56 3.83 3.60
CA GLY A 107 -12.72 4.65 3.24
C GLY A 107 -12.33 5.96 2.53
N VAL A 108 -11.27 6.62 2.98
CA VAL A 108 -10.75 7.83 2.32
C VAL A 108 -10.19 7.51 0.93
N ILE A 109 -9.39 6.45 0.78
CA ILE A 109 -8.82 6.03 -0.50
C ILE A 109 -9.94 5.65 -1.48
N TYR A 110 -10.90 4.83 -1.06
CA TYR A 110 -12.00 4.38 -1.92
C TYR A 110 -12.92 5.53 -2.33
N GLY A 111 -13.12 6.50 -1.43
CA GLY A 111 -13.88 7.71 -1.74
C GLY A 111 -13.23 8.63 -2.79
N ARG A 112 -11.95 8.42 -3.12
CA ARG A 112 -11.22 9.17 -4.17
C ARG A 112 -11.21 8.45 -5.52
N LEU A 113 -11.83 7.27 -5.63
CA LEU A 113 -11.82 6.49 -6.86
C LEU A 113 -12.83 7.03 -7.87
N LYS A 114 -12.42 7.00 -9.15
CA LYS A 114 -13.27 7.30 -10.30
C LYS A 114 -14.36 6.25 -10.44
N ASN A 115 -15.43 6.62 -11.12
CA ASN A 115 -16.37 5.63 -11.65
C ASN A 115 -15.70 4.79 -12.74
N LEU A 116 -16.22 3.58 -12.95
CA LEU A 116 -15.76 2.71 -14.03
C LEU A 116 -16.00 3.38 -15.39
N ASN A 117 -15.12 3.09 -16.36
CA ASN A 117 -15.36 3.48 -17.73
C ASN A 117 -16.61 2.76 -18.26
N THR A 118 -17.49 3.50 -18.94
CA THR A 118 -18.74 3.01 -19.53
C THR A 118 -18.69 2.91 -21.06
N ASP A 119 -17.59 3.35 -21.66
CA ASP A 119 -17.39 3.41 -23.11
C ASP A 119 -16.71 2.14 -23.66
#